data_AF-I7ZQK2-F1
#
_entry.id   AF-I7ZQK2-F1
#
_cell.length_a   1.000
_cell.length_b   1.000
_cell.length_c   1.000
_cell.angle_alpha   90.00
_cell.angle_beta   90.00
_cell.angle_gamma   90.00
#
_symmetry.space_group_name_H-M   'P 1'
#
loop_
_entity.id
_entity.type
_entity.pdbx_description
1 polymer ?
#
loop_
_entity_poly.entity_id
_entity_poly.type
_entity_poly.pdbx_seq_one_letter_code
_entity_poly.pdbx_strand_id
1 'polypeptide(L)'
;MDVPEPEQTPFTAVTAQTSKLARKYQTLLDASTPFTAYRWIGTVVLLIIFFLRIILAQGWYIVAYTLGIYLLNLFLLFLQPKFDPSLTQDEGLEDGDAAASLPTKQDDEFRPFIRRLPEFKFWESATRAIAIGFVCSWFSVFDIPVFWPVLVVYWIILFVLTMRRQIQHMIKYRYVPFSFGKAKYGRS
;
A
#
# COMPACT_ATOMS: atom_id res chain seq x y z
N MET A 1 20.31 -49.39 -0.32
CA MET A 1 19.29 -48.73 -1.14
C MET A 1 19.73 -47.28 -1.23
N ASP A 2 20.49 -46.95 -2.27
CA ASP A 2 20.94 -45.60 -2.53
C ASP A 2 19.74 -44.76 -2.94
N VAL A 3 19.43 -43.76 -2.11
CA VAL A 3 18.39 -42.77 -2.41
C VAL A 3 18.89 -41.97 -3.63
N PRO A 4 18.15 -41.94 -4.76
CA PRO A 4 18.57 -41.14 -5.91
C PRO A 4 18.69 -39.68 -5.48
N GLU A 5 19.85 -39.06 -5.70
CA GLU A 5 20.01 -37.62 -5.50
C GLU A 5 18.97 -36.90 -6.37
N PRO A 6 18.23 -35.91 -5.83
CA PRO A 6 17.19 -35.23 -6.59
C PRO A 6 17.83 -34.56 -7.81
N GLU A 7 17.40 -34.97 -8.99
CA GLU A 7 17.92 -34.44 -10.26
C GLU A 7 17.77 -32.91 -10.27
N GLN A 8 18.90 -32.21 -10.43
CA GLN A 8 18.95 -30.74 -10.48
C GLN A 8 18.34 -30.27 -11.80
N THR A 9 17.02 -30.26 -11.88
CA THR A 9 16.30 -29.71 -13.02
C THR A 9 16.57 -28.20 -13.11
N PRO A 10 16.68 -27.60 -14.31
CA PRO A 10 16.92 -26.16 -14.47
C PRO A 10 15.86 -25.31 -13.75
N PHE A 11 14.63 -25.82 -13.61
CA PHE A 11 13.58 -25.19 -12.80
C PHE A 11 13.91 -25.15 -11.31
N THR A 12 14.45 -26.23 -10.73
CA THR A 12 14.89 -26.23 -9.32
C THR A 12 16.07 -25.27 -9.09
N ALA A 13 16.99 -25.15 -10.05
CA ALA A 13 18.09 -24.18 -9.97
C ALA A 13 17.59 -22.73 -10.02
N VAL A 14 16.63 -22.42 -10.91
CA VAL A 14 15.99 -21.09 -10.97
C VAL A 14 15.22 -20.80 -9.68
N THR A 15 14.44 -21.74 -9.16
CA THR A 15 13.71 -21.56 -7.88
C THR A 15 14.65 -21.42 -6.68
N ALA A 16 15.79 -22.13 -6.68
CA ALA A 16 16.82 -21.98 -5.66
C ALA A 16 17.54 -20.62 -5.74
N GLN A 17 17.73 -20.07 -6.94
CA GLN A 17 18.33 -18.75 -7.13
C GLN A 17 17.36 -17.61 -6.78
N THR A 18 16.09 -17.71 -7.18
CA THR A 18 15.06 -16.71 -6.84
C THR A 18 14.81 -16.66 -5.33
N SER A 19 14.77 -17.81 -4.65
CA SER A 19 14.65 -17.86 -3.18
C SER A 19 15.85 -17.26 -2.44
N LYS A 20 17.07 -17.46 -2.95
CA LYS A 20 18.29 -16.81 -2.42
C LYS A 20 18.23 -15.28 -2.60
N LEU A 21 17.78 -14.80 -3.75
CA LEU A 21 17.65 -13.36 -4.01
C LEU A 21 16.55 -12.73 -3.14
N ALA A 22 15.40 -13.41 -3.01
CA ALA A 22 14.31 -12.98 -2.14
C ALA A 22 14.75 -12.89 -0.68
N ARG A 23 15.52 -13.87 -0.19
CA ARG A 23 16.10 -13.82 1.18
C ARG A 23 17.04 -12.63 1.36
N LYS A 24 17.96 -12.39 0.41
CA LYS A 24 18.88 -11.23 0.48
C LYS A 24 18.14 -9.90 0.45
N TYR A 25 17.14 -9.76 -0.42
CA TYR A 25 16.28 -8.59 -0.48
C TYR A 25 15.56 -8.37 0.85
N GLN A 26 15.01 -9.43 1.45
CA GLN A 26 14.39 -9.36 2.77
C GLN A 26 15.39 -8.95 3.86
N THR A 27 16.62 -9.47 3.85
CA THR A 27 17.66 -9.07 4.81
C THR A 27 18.04 -7.59 4.70
N LEU A 28 18.13 -7.05 3.47
CA LEU A 28 18.38 -5.63 3.24
C LEU A 28 17.21 -4.76 3.71
N LEU A 29 15.97 -5.22 3.45
CA LEU A 29 14.77 -4.56 3.96
C LEU A 29 14.76 -4.53 5.49
N ASP A 30 15.04 -5.66 6.14
CA ASP A 30 15.06 -5.79 7.58
C ASP A 30 16.13 -4.86 8.21
N ALA A 31 17.29 -4.70 7.56
CA ALA A 31 18.34 -3.75 7.98
C ALA A 31 17.91 -2.28 7.84
N SER A 32 16.98 -1.95 6.95
CA SER A 32 16.45 -0.59 6.76
C SER A 32 15.32 -0.21 7.73
N THR A 33 14.76 -1.21 8.45
CA THR A 33 13.66 -1.04 9.42
C THR A 33 13.88 0.08 10.44
N PRO A 34 15.03 0.21 11.13
CA PRO A 34 15.19 1.21 12.19
C PRO A 34 15.26 2.65 11.67
N PHE A 35 15.58 2.88 10.40
CA PHE A 35 15.83 4.20 9.84
C PHE A 35 14.57 4.87 9.27
N THR A 36 13.49 4.92 10.05
CA THR A 36 12.18 5.44 9.60
C THR A 36 12.24 6.85 9.01
N ALA A 37 12.94 7.79 9.67
CA ALA A 37 13.05 9.16 9.18
C ALA A 37 13.75 9.24 7.81
N TYR A 38 14.92 8.59 7.67
CA TYR A 38 15.69 8.58 6.42
C TYR A 38 14.93 7.91 5.27
N ARG A 39 14.20 6.84 5.56
CA ARG A 39 13.32 6.16 4.61
C ARG A 39 12.28 7.11 4.02
N TRP A 40 11.55 7.82 4.87
CA TRP A 40 10.52 8.77 4.42
C TRP A 40 11.09 10.00 3.73
N ILE A 41 12.23 10.53 4.21
CA ILE A 41 12.93 11.63 3.55
C ILE A 41 13.32 11.20 2.12
N GLY A 42 13.88 10.01 1.94
CA GLY A 42 14.23 9.47 0.63
C GLY A 42 13.01 9.37 -0.30
N THR A 43 11.88 8.87 0.19
CA THR A 43 10.63 8.78 -0.59
C THR A 43 10.10 10.15 -0.98
N VAL A 44 10.09 11.12 -0.06
CA VAL A 44 9.62 12.49 -0.33
C VAL A 44 10.53 13.19 -1.34
N VAL A 45 11.85 13.05 -1.19
CA VAL A 45 12.81 13.60 -2.16
C VAL A 45 12.60 12.99 -3.54
N LEU A 46 12.46 11.65 -3.62
CA LEU A 46 12.20 10.98 -4.88
C LEU A 46 10.87 11.44 -5.52
N LEU A 47 9.83 11.62 -4.71
CA LEU A 47 8.53 12.12 -5.17
C LEU A 47 8.63 13.55 -5.70
N ILE A 48 9.37 14.43 -5.02
CA ILE A 48 9.61 15.81 -5.47
C ILE A 48 10.37 15.81 -6.80
N ILE A 49 11.42 15.00 -6.93
CA ILE A 49 12.19 14.90 -8.18
C ILE A 49 11.29 14.40 -9.32
N PHE A 50 10.42 13.41 -9.06
CA PHE A 50 9.43 12.95 -10.02
C PHE A 50 8.48 14.08 -10.47
N PHE A 51 7.85 14.80 -9.53
CA PHE A 51 6.96 15.91 -9.88
C PHE A 51 7.67 17.03 -10.61
N LEU A 52 8.86 17.42 -10.15
CA LEU A 52 9.68 18.43 -10.81
C LEU A 52 9.94 18.04 -12.26
N ARG A 53 10.27 16.79 -12.51
CA ARG A 53 10.47 16.29 -13.86
C ARG A 53 9.21 16.40 -14.72
N ILE A 54 8.05 15.99 -14.20
CA ILE A 54 6.78 16.04 -14.94
C ILE A 54 6.41 17.50 -15.29
N ILE A 55 6.61 18.42 -14.34
CA ILE A 55 6.36 19.86 -14.54
C ILE A 55 7.35 20.46 -15.55
N LEU A 56 8.64 20.12 -15.50
CA LEU A 56 9.61 20.67 -16.44
C LEU A 56 9.45 20.08 -17.85
N ALA A 57 9.16 18.79 -17.95
CA ALA A 57 9.00 18.11 -19.23
C ALA A 57 7.60 18.29 -19.86
N GLN A 58 6.62 18.79 -19.09
CA GLN A 58 5.25 19.06 -19.52
C GLN A 58 4.57 17.84 -20.19
N GLY A 59 4.83 16.61 -19.70
CA GLY A 59 4.34 15.36 -20.28
C GLY A 59 4.19 14.23 -19.26
N TRP A 60 3.86 13.02 -19.73
CA TRP A 60 3.69 11.81 -18.88
C TRP A 60 2.61 11.96 -17.78
N TYR A 61 1.57 12.75 -18.06
CA TYR A 61 0.48 13.01 -17.11
C TYR A 61 -0.28 11.74 -16.72
N ILE A 62 -0.39 10.75 -17.61
CA ILE A 62 -1.01 9.45 -17.30
C ILE A 62 -0.18 8.69 -16.25
N VAL A 63 1.15 8.73 -16.35
CA VAL A 63 2.04 8.10 -15.37
C VAL A 63 1.88 8.77 -14.00
N ALA A 64 1.83 10.10 -13.97
CA ALA A 64 1.59 10.85 -12.73
C ALA A 64 0.20 10.57 -12.15
N TYR A 65 -0.84 10.48 -12.99
CA TYR A 65 -2.21 10.21 -12.60
C TYR A 65 -2.39 8.80 -12.02
N THR A 66 -1.84 7.78 -12.70
CA THR A 66 -1.86 6.38 -12.22
C THR A 66 -1.09 6.23 -10.91
N LEU A 67 0.07 6.88 -10.77
CA LEU A 67 0.81 6.95 -9.51
C LEU A 67 -0.05 7.60 -8.41
N GLY A 68 -0.73 8.70 -8.71
CA GLY A 68 -1.60 9.41 -7.77
C GLY A 68 -2.78 8.57 -7.29
N ILE A 69 -3.46 7.83 -8.17
CA ILE A 69 -4.52 6.89 -7.79
C ILE A 69 -3.95 5.75 -6.94
N TYR A 70 -2.81 5.20 -7.33
CA TYR A 70 -2.18 4.11 -6.58
C TYR A 70 -1.82 4.55 -5.16
N LEU A 71 -1.20 5.72 -5.00
CA LEU A 71 -0.87 6.28 -3.68
C LEU A 71 -2.11 6.55 -2.84
N LEU A 72 -3.20 7.01 -3.47
CA LEU A 72 -4.48 7.15 -2.79
C LEU A 72 -5.02 5.78 -2.32
N ASN A 73 -4.99 4.76 -3.17
CA ASN A 73 -5.39 3.41 -2.78
C ASN A 73 -4.57 2.86 -1.61
N LEU A 74 -3.24 3.07 -1.61
CA LEU A 74 -2.38 2.70 -0.48
C LEU A 74 -2.79 3.44 0.80
N PHE A 75 -3.14 4.72 0.68
CA PHE A 75 -3.58 5.52 1.81
C PHE A 75 -4.93 5.02 2.37
N LEU A 76 -5.86 4.63 1.50
CA LEU A 76 -7.12 4.02 1.92
C LEU A 76 -6.87 2.69 2.66
N LEU A 77 -6.02 1.82 2.11
CA LEU A 77 -5.61 0.57 2.76
C LEU A 77 -4.91 0.80 4.10
N PHE A 78 -4.20 1.92 4.25
CA PHE A 78 -3.57 2.28 5.52
C PHE A 78 -4.60 2.71 6.58
N LEU A 79 -5.67 3.38 6.18
CA LEU A 79 -6.75 3.84 7.07
C LEU A 79 -7.73 2.72 7.44
N GLN A 80 -7.87 1.69 6.61
CA GLN A 80 -8.78 0.58 6.85
C GLN A 80 -8.27 -0.40 7.93
N PRO A 81 -9.16 -0.86 8.84
CA PRO A 81 -8.81 -1.84 9.88
C PRO A 81 -8.64 -3.24 9.28
N LYS A 82 -7.75 -4.07 9.85
CA LYS A 82 -7.51 -5.45 9.37
C LYS A 82 -8.75 -6.33 9.39
N PHE A 83 -9.56 -6.19 10.43
CA PHE A 83 -10.72 -7.02 10.66
C PHE A 83 -11.94 -6.11 10.75
N ASP A 84 -12.62 -5.94 9.62
CA ASP A 84 -13.89 -5.25 9.55
C ASP A 84 -14.98 -6.27 9.18
N PRO A 85 -15.98 -6.53 10.04
CA PRO A 85 -17.11 -7.40 9.72
C PRO A 85 -17.96 -6.90 8.53
N SER A 86 -17.85 -5.60 8.17
CA SER A 86 -18.51 -5.05 6.98
C SER A 86 -17.79 -5.39 5.67
N LEU A 87 -16.50 -5.75 5.72
CA LEU A 87 -15.72 -6.11 4.54
C LEU A 87 -16.10 -7.49 4.00
N THR A 88 -16.51 -8.44 4.84
CA THR A 88 -17.15 -9.68 4.36
C THR A 88 -18.42 -9.44 3.54
N GLN A 89 -19.07 -8.29 3.69
CA GLN A 89 -20.30 -7.95 2.96
C GLN A 89 -20.06 -7.09 1.72
N ASP A 90 -19.05 -6.19 1.73
CA ASP A 90 -18.65 -5.41 0.54
C ASP A 90 -17.69 -6.20 -0.38
N GLU A 91 -16.80 -7.06 0.16
CA GLU A 91 -15.92 -7.98 -0.60
C GLU A 91 -16.67 -9.25 -1.06
N GLY A 92 -17.78 -9.62 -0.40
CA GLY A 92 -18.66 -10.75 -0.77
C GLY A 92 -19.52 -10.52 -2.03
N LEU A 93 -19.39 -9.34 -2.65
CA LEU A 93 -19.94 -9.08 -3.98
C LEU A 93 -18.95 -9.42 -5.11
N GLU A 94 -17.67 -9.71 -4.78
CA GLU A 94 -16.62 -9.97 -5.78
C GLU A 94 -15.98 -11.37 -5.66
N ASP A 95 -16.14 -12.08 -4.53
CA ASP A 95 -15.71 -13.48 -4.41
C ASP A 95 -16.79 -14.34 -3.74
N GLY A 96 -17.41 -15.20 -4.54
CA GLY A 96 -18.61 -15.95 -4.19
C GLY A 96 -18.33 -17.28 -3.52
N ASP A 97 -17.60 -17.30 -2.40
CA ASP A 97 -17.64 -18.40 -1.42
C ASP A 97 -16.80 -18.11 -0.17
N ALA A 98 -17.48 -17.99 0.99
CA ALA A 98 -17.24 -18.79 2.19
C ALA A 98 -17.61 -18.08 3.51
N ALA A 99 -18.41 -18.81 4.29
CA ALA A 99 -18.59 -18.73 5.74
C ALA A 99 -19.40 -17.54 6.30
N ALA A 100 -20.73 -17.70 6.24
CA ALA A 100 -21.67 -17.05 7.14
C ALA A 100 -21.35 -17.38 8.61
N SER A 101 -20.65 -16.49 9.31
CA SER A 101 -20.56 -16.53 10.77
C SER A 101 -21.78 -15.84 11.39
N LEU A 102 -22.53 -16.60 12.20
CA LEU A 102 -23.75 -16.18 12.89
C LEU A 102 -23.53 -14.95 13.79
N PRO A 103 -24.47 -13.98 13.84
CA PRO A 103 -24.28 -12.76 14.63
C PRO A 103 -24.53 -13.02 16.12
N THR A 104 -23.50 -12.93 16.95
CA THR A 104 -23.66 -12.80 18.40
C THR A 104 -23.41 -11.34 18.79
N LYS A 105 -24.46 -10.67 19.27
CA LYS A 105 -24.39 -9.34 19.89
C LYS A 105 -23.62 -9.43 21.21
N GLN A 106 -23.08 -8.27 21.61
CA GLN A 106 -22.43 -7.93 22.88
C GLN A 106 -20.95 -8.31 22.95
N ASP A 107 -20.09 -7.31 22.69
CA ASP A 107 -19.34 -6.62 23.75
C ASP A 107 -18.63 -5.41 23.16
N ASP A 108 -18.55 -4.31 23.92
CA ASP A 108 -17.72 -3.13 23.65
C ASP A 108 -16.22 -3.49 23.77
N GLU A 109 -15.79 -4.47 22.98
CA GLU A 109 -14.41 -4.92 22.93
C GLU A 109 -13.62 -3.93 22.08
N PHE A 110 -12.89 -3.02 22.75
CA PHE A 110 -11.96 -2.10 22.11
C PHE A 110 -10.83 -2.91 21.46
N ARG A 111 -11.01 -3.34 20.21
CA ARG A 111 -9.99 -4.04 19.45
C ARG A 111 -8.86 -3.06 19.15
N PRO A 112 -7.62 -3.30 19.61
CA PRO A 112 -6.49 -2.48 19.24
C PRO A 112 -6.43 -2.38 17.72
N PHE A 113 -6.28 -1.16 17.22
CA PHE A 113 -6.12 -0.95 15.80
C PHE A 113 -4.89 -1.64 15.26
N ILE A 114 -5.11 -2.75 14.57
CA ILE A 114 -4.10 -3.32 13.71
C ILE A 114 -4.42 -2.84 12.30
N ARG A 115 -3.67 -1.84 11.84
CA ARG A 115 -3.78 -1.28 10.47
C ARG A 115 -3.59 -2.40 9.44
N ARG A 116 -4.38 -2.43 8.35
CA ARG A 116 -4.24 -3.42 7.24
C ARG A 116 -2.82 -3.48 6.71
N LEU A 117 -2.25 -2.31 6.44
CA LEU A 117 -0.88 -2.18 5.95
C LEU A 117 0.05 -1.66 7.06
N PRO A 118 1.05 -2.45 7.51
CA PRO A 118 2.13 -1.95 8.36
C PRO A 118 2.81 -0.76 7.68
N GLU A 119 3.22 0.26 8.44
CA GLU A 119 3.87 1.47 7.90
C GLU A 119 5.07 1.13 7.00
N PHE A 120 5.84 0.11 7.38
CA PHE A 120 6.98 -0.36 6.58
C PHE A 120 6.55 -0.84 5.18
N LYS A 121 5.44 -1.58 5.08
CA LYS A 121 4.91 -2.07 3.80
C LYS A 121 4.25 -0.96 2.98
N PHE A 122 3.64 0.02 3.64
CA PHE A 122 3.17 1.24 2.99
C PHE A 122 4.33 1.98 2.34
N TRP A 123 5.39 2.23 3.11
CA TRP A 123 6.58 2.93 2.64
C TRP A 123 7.27 2.18 1.49
N GLU A 124 7.47 0.86 1.61
CA GLU A 124 8.08 0.02 0.57
C GLU A 124 7.28 0.12 -0.73
N SER A 125 5.96 -0.07 -0.65
CA SER A 125 5.07 -0.07 -1.81
C SER A 125 4.98 1.30 -2.48
N ALA A 126 4.88 2.37 -1.68
CA ALA A 126 4.87 3.75 -2.18
C ALA A 126 6.19 4.10 -2.87
N THR A 127 7.33 3.82 -2.22
CA THR A 127 8.66 4.11 -2.78
C THR A 127 8.90 3.33 -4.07
N ARG A 128 8.52 2.05 -4.11
CA ARG A 128 8.61 1.22 -5.32
C ARG A 128 7.75 1.77 -6.46
N ALA A 129 6.51 2.17 -6.18
CA ALA A 129 5.63 2.74 -7.19
C ALA A 129 6.14 4.08 -7.73
N ILE A 130 6.66 4.96 -6.86
CA ILE A 130 7.27 6.22 -7.28
C ILE A 130 8.52 5.95 -8.14
N ALA A 131 9.37 5.00 -7.75
CA ALA A 131 10.56 4.63 -8.52
C ALA A 131 10.19 4.05 -9.89
N ILE A 132 9.17 3.19 -9.97
CA ILE A 132 8.66 2.66 -11.24
C ILE A 132 8.08 3.80 -12.08
N GLY A 133 7.23 4.65 -11.50
CA GLY A 133 6.66 5.81 -12.19
C GLY A 133 7.75 6.74 -12.73
N PHE A 134 8.78 6.99 -11.94
CA PHE A 134 9.97 7.73 -12.36
C PHE A 134 10.62 7.10 -13.57
N VAL A 135 10.98 5.81 -13.52
CA VAL A 135 11.60 5.10 -14.65
C VAL A 135 10.68 5.05 -15.88
N CYS A 136 9.40 4.72 -15.72
CA CYS A 136 8.40 4.72 -16.80
C CYS A 136 8.35 6.07 -17.50
N SER A 137 8.50 7.14 -16.72
CA SER A 137 8.39 8.47 -17.27
C SER A 137 9.58 8.81 -18.21
N TRP A 138 10.67 8.03 -18.24
CA TRP A 138 11.79 8.24 -19.18
C TRP A 138 11.53 7.65 -20.57
N PHE A 139 10.48 6.83 -20.72
CA PHE A 139 10.13 6.21 -21.99
C PHE A 139 8.98 6.97 -22.65
N SER A 140 9.12 7.31 -23.92
CA SER A 140 8.11 8.01 -24.72
C SER A 140 6.83 7.19 -24.94
N VAL A 141 6.89 5.87 -24.80
CA VAL A 141 5.73 4.98 -24.94
C VAL A 141 4.60 5.33 -23.95
N PHE A 142 4.96 5.85 -22.78
CA PHE A 142 3.99 6.24 -21.75
C PHE A 142 3.59 7.72 -21.82
N ASP A 143 4.08 8.46 -22.82
CA ASP A 143 3.74 9.86 -23.05
C ASP A 143 2.61 9.98 -24.07
N ILE A 144 1.38 9.96 -23.57
CA ILE A 144 0.18 10.06 -24.41
C ILE A 144 -0.42 11.46 -24.19
N PRO A 145 -0.68 12.22 -25.27
CA PRO A 145 -1.25 13.55 -25.15
C PRO A 145 -2.67 13.46 -24.58
N VAL A 146 -2.86 14.03 -23.39
CA VAL A 146 -4.14 14.06 -22.67
C VAL A 146 -4.38 15.44 -22.08
N PHE A 147 -5.65 15.82 -21.93
CA PHE A 147 -6.01 17.05 -21.26
C PHE A 147 -5.83 16.92 -19.75
N TRP A 148 -4.61 17.17 -19.28
CA TRP A 148 -4.20 16.97 -17.89
C TRP A 148 -5.03 17.73 -16.82
N PRO A 149 -5.59 18.92 -17.08
CA PRO A 149 -6.41 19.59 -16.05
C PRO A 149 -7.63 18.77 -15.64
N VAL A 150 -8.23 18.07 -16.61
CA VAL A 150 -9.37 17.18 -16.34
C VAL A 150 -8.95 15.99 -15.47
N LEU A 151 -7.76 15.42 -15.68
CA LEU A 151 -7.23 14.34 -14.83
C LEU A 151 -7.04 14.80 -13.38
N VAL A 152 -6.55 16.02 -13.17
CA VAL A 152 -6.41 16.61 -11.83
C VAL A 152 -7.77 16.78 -11.17
N VAL A 153 -8.77 17.29 -11.90
CA VAL A 153 -10.14 17.44 -11.39
C VAL A 153 -10.73 16.08 -11.00
N TYR A 154 -10.60 15.06 -11.86
CA TYR A 154 -11.04 13.70 -11.53
C TYR A 154 -10.36 13.16 -10.30
N TRP A 155 -9.04 13.34 -10.19
CA TRP A 155 -8.28 12.88 -9.02
C TRP A 155 -8.76 13.57 -7.74
N ILE A 156 -9.00 14.89 -7.77
CA ILE A 156 -9.51 15.64 -6.61
C ILE A 156 -10.91 15.15 -6.21
N ILE A 157 -11.83 15.00 -7.17
CA ILE A 157 -13.18 14.51 -6.89
C ILE A 157 -13.13 13.11 -6.29
N LEU A 158 -12.35 12.21 -6.89
CA LEU A 158 -12.16 10.85 -6.39
C LEU A 158 -11.55 10.88 -4.99
N PHE A 159 -10.49 11.66 -4.76
CA PHE A 159 -9.87 11.83 -3.45
C PHE A 159 -10.89 12.26 -2.40
N VAL A 160 -11.65 13.33 -2.65
CA VAL A 160 -12.64 13.86 -1.69
C VAL A 160 -13.76 12.87 -1.42
N LEU A 161 -14.33 12.25 -2.46
CA LEU A 161 -15.39 11.25 -2.30
C LEU A 161 -14.91 10.05 -1.50
N THR A 162 -13.72 9.54 -1.82
CA THR A 162 -13.19 8.34 -1.17
C THR A 162 -12.83 8.64 0.28
N MET A 163 -12.18 9.79 0.54
CA MET A 163 -11.87 10.23 1.91
C MET A 163 -13.13 10.48 2.74
N ARG A 164 -14.16 11.11 2.17
CA ARG A 164 -15.44 11.32 2.86
C ARG A 164 -16.10 9.99 3.24
N ARG A 165 -16.15 9.02 2.31
CA ARG A 165 -16.68 7.67 2.58
C ARG A 165 -15.89 6.96 3.68
N GLN A 166 -14.55 7.02 3.64
CA GLN A 166 -13.71 6.41 4.67
C GLN A 166 -13.93 7.05 6.05
N ILE A 167 -13.99 8.38 6.13
CA ILE A 167 -14.23 9.08 7.40
C ILE A 167 -15.62 8.74 7.97
N GLN A 168 -16.65 8.66 7.12
CA GLN A 168 -17.99 8.24 7.56
C GLN A 168 -17.99 6.81 8.12
N HIS A 169 -17.26 5.90 7.49
CA HIS A 169 -17.10 4.52 7.97
C HIS A 169 -16.38 4.49 9.33
N MET A 170 -15.27 5.23 9.44
CA MET A 170 -14.52 5.40 10.68
C MET A 170 -15.40 5.91 11.84
N ILE A 171 -16.26 6.90 11.57
CA ILE A 171 -17.18 7.46 12.57
C ILE A 171 -18.27 6.43 12.94
N LYS A 172 -18.85 5.73 11.94
CA LYS A 172 -19.90 4.73 12.16
C LYS A 172 -19.43 3.54 12.99
N TYR A 173 -18.22 3.04 12.71
CA TYR A 173 -17.64 1.88 13.39
C TYR A 173 -16.64 2.27 14.50
N ARG A 174 -16.68 3.54 14.92
CA ARG A 174 -15.98 4.06 16.11
C ARG A 174 -14.50 3.73 16.15
N TYR A 175 -13.83 3.95 15.04
CA TYR A 175 -12.45 3.56 14.90
C TYR A 175 -11.62 4.79 14.43
N VAL A 176 -10.54 5.10 15.18
CA VAL A 176 -9.50 6.10 14.85
C VAL A 176 -8.11 5.48 14.54
N PRO A 177 -7.51 5.74 13.36
CA PRO A 177 -6.22 5.17 12.94
C PRO A 177 -5.02 5.69 13.74
N PHE A 178 -5.21 6.79 14.48
CA PHE A 178 -4.20 7.40 15.32
C PHE A 178 -4.65 7.34 16.79
N SER A 179 -3.86 6.67 17.62
CA SER A 179 -4.04 6.70 19.07
C SER A 179 -3.44 7.99 19.66
N PHE A 180 -3.99 9.15 19.33
CA PHE A 180 -3.68 10.38 20.06
C PHE A 180 -4.36 10.30 21.44
N GLY A 181 -3.57 10.11 22.50
CA GLY A 181 -4.02 10.33 23.87
C GLY A 181 -4.40 9.11 24.73
N LYS A 182 -3.85 7.90 24.51
CA LYS A 182 -3.96 6.87 25.57
C LYS A 182 -3.13 7.29 26.78
N ALA A 183 -3.79 7.47 27.93
CA ALA A 183 -3.14 7.70 29.21
C ALA A 183 -2.16 6.55 29.50
N LYS A 184 -0.88 6.90 29.70
CA LYS A 184 0.10 5.98 30.27
C LYS A 184 -0.36 5.70 31.70
N TYR A 185 -0.96 4.53 31.94
CA TYR A 185 -1.02 4.01 33.31
C TYR A 185 0.42 3.78 33.73
N GLY A 186 0.92 4.62 34.63
CA GLY A 186 2.18 4.41 35.30
C GLY A 186 2.10 3.06 36.02
N ARG A 187 3.06 2.18 35.74
CA ARG A 187 3.39 1.10 36.67
C ARG A 187 3.94 1.79 37.91
N SER A 188 3.17 1.76 39.00
CA SER A 188 3.76 1.80 40.33
C SER A 188 4.54 0.52 40.58
#